data_AF-A0AAD1IT50-F1
#
_entry.id   AF-A0AAD1IT50-F1
#
_cell.length_a   1.000
_cell.length_b   1.000
_cell.length_c   1.000
_cell.angle_alpha   90.00
_cell.angle_beta   90.00
_cell.angle_gamma   90.00
#
_symmetry.space_group_name_H-M   'P 1'
#
loop_
_entity.id
_entity.type
_entity.pdbx_description
1 polymer ?
#
loop_
_entity_poly.entity_id
_entity_poly.type
_entity_poly.pdbx_seq_one_letter_code
_entity_poly.pdbx_strand_id
1 'polypeptide(L)'
;MHLTLQLDFLTVDRLPLLCCLVAFILTFFVTRTIVRYIRRHADSDAPRKWWQPRNIAGTGGMHIHHVVIGVILVMVSGLTMVTLAVNGGVPEFTAAATLFGIGAALVLDEYALILHLSDVYWSEDGRTSVDAVFAAVAVAGLLILGFNPLSFFDVGIWRDDHSVAARATVIALAVVTLMLAMVVLAKGKVWTGLVGMFITPLLFVGALRLSRPHAPWARWRYTNRPRKMHRALERERWLRRPVVQAKLWLQDAIAGMPRFPDDGKVDEQLDREIHAAPAPQKVAAVEKAPV
;
A
#
# COMPACT_ATOMS: atom_id res chain seq x y z
N MET A 1 -30.40 10.90 -26.65
CA MET A 1 -29.69 11.29 -25.42
C MET A 1 -28.35 10.55 -25.38
N HIS A 2 -27.32 11.13 -25.99
CA HIS A 2 -25.96 10.63 -25.82
C HIS A 2 -25.48 11.11 -24.45
N LEU A 3 -25.23 10.17 -23.55
CA LEU A 3 -24.68 10.44 -22.23
C LEU A 3 -23.17 10.73 -22.39
N THR A 4 -22.84 11.84 -23.04
CA THR A 4 -21.50 12.42 -22.98
C THR A 4 -21.36 13.03 -21.60
N LEU A 5 -21.05 12.18 -20.61
CA LEU A 5 -20.33 12.63 -19.42
C LEU A 5 -19.01 13.20 -19.95
N GLN A 6 -18.98 14.51 -20.15
CA GLN A 6 -17.75 15.25 -20.33
C GLN A 6 -16.90 15.01 -19.09
N LEU A 7 -15.99 14.05 -19.20
CA LEU A 7 -14.89 13.83 -18.30
C LEU A 7 -13.88 14.97 -18.51
N ASP A 8 -14.30 16.23 -18.37
CA ASP A 8 -13.47 17.43 -18.61
C ASP A 8 -12.24 17.50 -17.68
N PHE A 9 -12.21 16.66 -16.64
CA PHE A 9 -11.07 16.43 -15.74
C PHE A 9 -10.08 15.38 -16.24
N LEU A 10 -10.43 14.56 -17.24
CA LEU A 10 -9.54 13.59 -17.88
C LEU A 10 -9.01 14.17 -19.19
N THR A 11 -7.95 14.97 -19.07
CA THR A 11 -7.14 15.35 -20.23
C THR A 11 -6.71 14.08 -20.98
N VAL A 12 -6.64 14.12 -22.31
CA VAL A 12 -6.20 12.99 -23.15
C VAL A 12 -4.87 12.40 -22.66
N ASP A 13 -4.00 13.25 -22.11
CA ASP A 13 -2.69 12.88 -21.54
C ASP A 13 -2.78 11.95 -20.32
N ARG A 14 -3.93 11.90 -19.61
CA ARG A 14 -4.14 11.05 -18.42
C ARG A 14 -4.88 9.76 -18.72
N LEU A 15 -5.32 9.57 -19.96
CA LEU A 15 -6.03 8.37 -20.40
C LEU A 15 -5.26 7.07 -20.12
N PRO A 16 -3.93 6.97 -20.39
CA PRO A 16 -3.18 5.74 -20.10
C PRO A 16 -3.22 5.37 -18.60
N LEU A 17 -3.08 6.37 -17.73
CA LEU A 17 -3.07 6.17 -16.27
C LEU A 17 -4.45 5.76 -15.75
N LEU A 18 -5.53 6.35 -16.29
CA LEU A 18 -6.90 5.96 -15.97
C LEU A 18 -7.17 4.50 -16.38
N CYS A 19 -6.85 4.14 -17.63
CA CYS A 19 -7.04 2.78 -18.13
C CYS A 19 -6.23 1.76 -17.32
N CYS A 20 -4.99 2.11 -16.96
CA CYS A 20 -4.18 1.32 -16.02
C CYS A 20 -4.91 1.09 -14.70
N LEU A 21 -5.44 2.14 -14.07
CA LEU A 21 -6.14 2.03 -12.78
C LEU A 21 -7.42 1.20 -12.90
N VAL A 22 -8.23 1.44 -13.94
CA VAL A 22 -9.47 0.69 -14.17
C VAL A 22 -9.17 -0.79 -14.39
N ALA A 23 -8.19 -1.10 -15.25
CA ALA A 23 -7.77 -2.47 -15.51
C ALA A 23 -7.26 -3.15 -14.24
N PHE A 24 -6.43 -2.47 -13.46
CA PHE A 24 -5.93 -2.94 -12.18
C PHE A 24 -7.07 -3.31 -11.22
N ILE A 25 -8.02 -2.39 -11.00
CA ILE A 25 -9.16 -2.60 -10.10
C ILE A 25 -10.00 -3.79 -10.57
N LEU A 26 -10.38 -3.82 -11.86
CA LEU A 26 -11.21 -4.87 -12.41
C LEU A 26 -10.52 -6.23 -12.32
N THR A 27 -9.25 -6.33 -12.69
CA THR A 27 -8.48 -7.58 -12.60
C THR A 27 -8.42 -8.07 -11.17
N PHE A 28 -8.12 -7.21 -10.19
CA PHE A 28 -8.09 -7.60 -8.78
C PHE A 28 -9.44 -8.13 -8.28
N PHE A 29 -10.55 -7.46 -8.62
CA PHE A 29 -11.88 -7.95 -8.24
C PHE A 29 -12.21 -9.30 -8.91
N VAL A 30 -11.84 -9.47 -10.17
CA VAL A 30 -12.05 -10.72 -10.91
C VAL A 30 -11.24 -11.85 -10.29
N THR A 31 -9.93 -11.68 -10.05
CA THR A 31 -9.10 -12.73 -9.44
C THR A 31 -9.58 -13.09 -8.05
N ARG A 32 -9.92 -12.09 -7.22
CA ARG A 32 -10.44 -12.31 -5.86
C ARG A 32 -11.76 -13.07 -5.87
N THR A 33 -12.64 -12.76 -6.82
CA THR A 33 -13.92 -13.45 -6.99
C THR A 33 -13.70 -14.90 -7.43
N ILE A 34 -12.78 -15.13 -8.37
CA ILE A 34 -12.39 -16.46 -8.83
C ILE A 34 -11.83 -17.31 -7.69
N VAL A 35 -10.87 -16.78 -6.92
CA VAL A 35 -10.27 -17.49 -5.78
C VAL A 35 -11.33 -17.81 -4.73
N ARG A 36 -12.22 -16.86 -4.43
CA ARG A 36 -13.33 -17.08 -3.49
C ARG A 36 -14.30 -18.16 -3.98
N TYR A 37 -14.58 -18.21 -5.28
CA TYR A 37 -15.40 -19.24 -5.91
C TYR A 37 -14.73 -20.62 -5.82
N ILE A 38 -13.45 -20.72 -6.18
CA ILE A 38 -12.68 -21.98 -6.11
C ILE A 38 -12.66 -22.51 -4.67
N ARG A 39 -12.37 -21.66 -3.67
CA ARG A 39 -12.33 -22.07 -2.26
C ARG A 39 -13.69 -22.52 -1.73
N ARG A 40 -14.79 -21.89 -2.16
CA ARG A 40 -16.15 -22.30 -1.79
C ARG A 40 -16.59 -23.63 -2.40
N HIS A 41 -15.97 -24.03 -3.50
CA HIS A 41 -16.25 -25.28 -4.21
C HIS A 41 -15.05 -26.24 -4.19
N ALA A 42 -14.19 -26.12 -3.18
CA ALA A 42 -13.04 -27.00 -3.01
C ALA A 42 -13.50 -28.42 -2.63
N ASP A 43 -14.49 -28.54 -1.75
CA ASP A 43 -15.01 -29.80 -1.20
C ASP A 43 -16.27 -30.31 -1.95
N SER A 44 -16.54 -29.82 -3.15
CA SER A 44 -17.71 -30.21 -3.95
C SER A 44 -17.34 -31.35 -4.91
N ASP A 45 -17.96 -32.52 -4.74
CA ASP A 45 -17.79 -33.72 -5.61
C ASP A 45 -18.48 -33.63 -6.98
N ALA A 46 -19.05 -32.48 -7.32
CA ALA A 46 -19.73 -32.29 -8.60
C ALA A 46 -18.74 -32.23 -9.78
N PRO A 47 -19.03 -32.88 -10.91
CA PRO A 47 -18.18 -32.81 -12.10
C PRO A 47 -18.03 -31.35 -12.56
N ARG A 48 -16.78 -30.89 -12.61
CA ARG A 48 -16.44 -29.50 -12.94
C ARG A 48 -16.68 -29.21 -14.42
N LYS A 49 -17.44 -28.15 -14.73
CA LYS A 49 -17.75 -27.72 -16.10
C LYS A 49 -16.51 -27.10 -16.78
N TRP A 50 -16.44 -27.15 -18.11
CA TRP A 50 -15.29 -26.67 -18.91
C TRP A 50 -14.94 -25.18 -18.72
N TRP A 51 -15.91 -24.36 -18.34
CA TRP A 51 -15.73 -22.93 -18.07
C TRP A 51 -15.28 -22.62 -16.63
N GLN A 52 -15.23 -23.61 -15.74
CA GLN A 52 -14.89 -23.36 -14.34
C GLN A 52 -13.41 -22.98 -14.18
N PRO A 53 -13.09 -21.99 -13.35
CA PRO A 53 -11.71 -21.59 -13.10
C PRO A 53 -10.90 -22.75 -12.52
N ARG A 54 -9.69 -22.96 -13.03
CA ARG A 54 -8.78 -24.01 -12.58
C ARG A 54 -7.49 -23.39 -12.04
N ASN A 55 -6.90 -24.03 -11.03
CA ASN A 55 -5.50 -23.80 -10.74
C ASN A 55 -4.67 -24.31 -11.92
N ILE A 56 -3.72 -23.48 -12.37
CA ILE A 56 -2.76 -23.88 -13.40
C ILE A 56 -1.73 -24.78 -12.71
N ALA A 57 -1.99 -26.09 -12.76
CA ALA A 57 -1.03 -27.10 -12.34
C ALA A 57 -0.31 -27.62 -13.59
N GLY A 58 1.01 -27.50 -13.62
CA GLY A 58 1.84 -28.18 -14.61
C GLY A 58 1.75 -29.70 -14.47
N THR A 59 2.04 -30.41 -15.55
CA THR A 59 2.28 -31.86 -15.52
C THR A 59 3.40 -32.17 -14.51
N GLY A 60 3.05 -32.78 -13.37
CA GLY A 60 4.00 -33.12 -12.31
C GLY A 60 3.78 -32.46 -10.95
N GLY A 61 2.67 -31.76 -10.72
CA GLY A 61 2.32 -31.18 -9.40
C GLY A 61 2.89 -29.79 -9.13
N MET A 62 3.45 -29.12 -10.14
CA MET A 62 3.92 -27.74 -10.04
C MET A 62 2.73 -26.77 -10.13
N HIS A 63 2.45 -26.03 -9.06
CA HIS A 63 1.45 -24.97 -9.06
C HIS A 63 2.07 -23.65 -9.55
N ILE A 64 1.61 -23.15 -10.70
CA ILE A 64 2.04 -21.84 -11.18
C ILE A 64 1.13 -20.79 -10.52
N HIS A 65 1.70 -19.99 -9.63
CA HIS A 65 1.02 -18.83 -9.07
C HIS A 65 0.81 -17.79 -10.18
N HIS A 66 -0.39 -17.20 -10.22
CA HIS A 66 -0.75 -16.18 -11.21
C HIS A 66 0.13 -14.92 -11.11
N VAL A 67 0.83 -14.73 -9.98
CA VAL A 67 1.93 -13.75 -9.82
C VAL A 67 2.97 -13.85 -10.92
N VAL A 68 3.30 -15.04 -11.43
CA VAL A 68 4.31 -15.23 -12.49
C VAL A 68 3.83 -14.60 -13.80
N ILE A 69 2.57 -14.81 -14.14
CA ILE A 69 1.92 -14.16 -15.30
C ILE A 69 1.90 -12.65 -15.10
N GLY A 70 1.60 -12.20 -13.87
CA GLY A 70 1.64 -10.80 -13.48
C GLY A 70 3.00 -10.15 -13.71
N VAL A 71 4.08 -10.79 -13.27
CA VAL A 71 5.46 -10.31 -13.46
C VAL A 71 5.79 -10.21 -14.94
N ILE A 72 5.46 -11.22 -15.75
CA ILE A 72 5.70 -11.18 -17.21
C ILE A 72 4.95 -10.01 -17.85
N LEU A 73 3.67 -9.82 -17.51
CA LEU A 73 2.88 -8.70 -18.02
C LEU A 73 3.48 -7.35 -17.64
N VAL A 74 3.89 -7.16 -16.38
CA VAL A 74 4.54 -5.94 -15.90
C VAL A 74 5.85 -5.67 -16.65
N MET A 75 6.69 -6.69 -16.83
CA MET A 75 7.97 -6.54 -17.52
C MET A 75 7.80 -6.19 -19.00
N VAL A 76 6.92 -6.91 -19.71
CA VAL A 76 6.65 -6.66 -21.13
C VAL A 76 6.03 -5.29 -21.32
N SER A 77 4.99 -4.94 -20.55
CA SER A 77 4.34 -3.63 -20.65
C SER A 77 5.27 -2.48 -20.28
N GLY A 78 6.10 -2.65 -19.24
CA GLY A 78 7.12 -1.68 -18.85
C GLY A 78 8.13 -1.42 -19.96
N LEU A 79 8.68 -2.49 -20.56
CA LEU A 79 9.59 -2.38 -21.70
C LEU A 79 8.94 -1.70 -22.91
N THR A 80 7.69 -2.05 -23.20
CA THR A 80 6.90 -1.41 -24.26
C THR A 80 6.73 0.09 -23.98
N MET A 81 6.38 0.49 -22.76
CA MET A 81 6.26 1.91 -22.40
C MET A 81 7.59 2.66 -22.53
N VAL A 82 8.72 2.06 -22.13
CA VAL A 82 10.05 2.65 -22.34
C VAL A 82 10.36 2.83 -23.82
N THR A 83 10.02 1.85 -24.65
CA THR A 83 10.22 1.90 -26.11
C THR A 83 9.36 2.99 -26.76
N LEU A 84 8.12 3.14 -26.27
CA LEU A 84 7.17 4.14 -26.74
C LEU A 84 7.49 5.55 -26.21
N ALA A 85 8.29 5.71 -25.15
CA ALA A 85 8.53 7.02 -24.51
C ALA A 85 9.11 8.10 -25.43
N VAL A 86 9.73 7.72 -26.54
CA VAL A 86 10.33 8.67 -27.50
C VAL A 86 9.36 9.06 -28.61
N ASN A 87 8.62 8.09 -29.19
CA ASN A 87 7.85 8.28 -30.43
C ASN A 87 6.42 7.71 -30.37
N GLY A 88 5.99 7.17 -29.23
CA GLY A 88 4.70 6.51 -29.08
C GLY A 88 3.54 7.47 -28.90
N GLY A 89 2.39 7.13 -29.49
CA GLY A 89 1.14 7.85 -29.29
C GLY A 89 0.43 7.47 -28.00
N VAL A 90 -0.59 8.27 -27.65
CA VAL A 90 -1.49 8.02 -26.51
C VAL A 90 -2.17 6.65 -26.60
N PRO A 91 -2.64 6.16 -27.77
CA PRO A 91 -3.28 4.84 -27.86
C PRO A 91 -2.35 3.68 -27.50
N GLU A 92 -1.11 3.70 -28.00
CA GLU A 92 -0.11 2.65 -27.73
C GLU A 92 0.30 2.65 -26.26
N PHE A 93 0.51 3.84 -25.69
CA PHE A 93 0.74 3.99 -24.25
C PHE A 93 -0.44 3.50 -23.42
N THR A 94 -1.67 3.77 -23.85
CA THR A 94 -2.88 3.33 -23.14
C THR A 94 -2.98 1.80 -23.14
N ALA A 95 -2.68 1.14 -24.26
CA ALA A 95 -2.65 -0.31 -24.33
C ALA A 95 -1.58 -0.92 -23.41
N ALA A 96 -0.36 -0.37 -23.46
CA ALA A 96 0.74 -0.81 -22.59
C ALA A 96 0.42 -0.59 -21.10
N ALA A 97 -0.11 0.58 -20.73
CA ALA A 97 -0.51 0.91 -19.37
C ALA A 97 -1.67 0.02 -18.86
N THR A 98 -2.61 -0.35 -19.74
CA THR A 98 -3.68 -1.30 -19.43
C THR A 98 -3.11 -2.68 -19.08
N LEU A 99 -2.19 -3.20 -19.89
CA LEU A 99 -1.50 -4.48 -19.62
C LEU A 99 -0.67 -4.42 -18.33
N PHE A 100 -0.02 -3.28 -18.08
CA PHE A 100 0.69 -3.02 -16.83
C PHE A 100 -0.26 -3.11 -15.62
N GLY A 101 -1.43 -2.46 -15.70
CA GLY A 101 -2.45 -2.50 -14.66
C GLY A 101 -2.93 -3.92 -14.35
N ILE A 102 -3.20 -4.73 -15.39
CA ILE A 102 -3.56 -6.15 -15.24
C ILE A 102 -2.43 -6.91 -14.54
N GLY A 103 -1.20 -6.78 -15.03
CA GLY A 103 -0.04 -7.47 -14.45
C GLY A 103 0.21 -7.09 -12.99
N ALA A 104 0.15 -5.80 -12.67
CA ALA A 104 0.32 -5.30 -11.32
C ALA A 104 -0.77 -5.81 -10.35
N ALA A 105 -2.02 -5.95 -10.82
CA ALA A 105 -3.09 -6.51 -10.01
C ALA A 105 -2.85 -7.98 -9.66
N LEU A 106 -2.39 -8.78 -10.64
CA LEU A 106 -2.02 -10.19 -10.41
C LEU A 106 -0.84 -10.32 -9.45
N VAL A 107 0.11 -9.38 -9.48
CA VAL A 107 1.24 -9.38 -8.53
C VAL A 107 0.78 -9.01 -7.13
N LEU A 108 -0.05 -7.98 -6.98
CA LEU A 108 -0.50 -7.49 -5.68
C LEU A 108 -1.55 -8.39 -5.00
N ASP A 109 -2.30 -9.20 -5.74
CA ASP A 109 -3.22 -10.19 -5.16
C ASP A 109 -2.48 -11.23 -4.28
N GLU A 110 -1.24 -11.56 -4.67
CA GLU A 110 -0.34 -12.49 -3.95
C GLU A 110 0.71 -11.76 -3.09
N TYR A 111 0.50 -10.47 -2.78
CA TYR A 111 1.46 -9.66 -2.02
C TYR A 111 1.92 -10.32 -0.71
N ALA A 112 0.99 -10.97 0.00
CA ALA A 112 1.26 -11.70 1.24
C ALA A 112 2.17 -12.93 1.05
N LEU A 113 2.19 -13.51 -0.15
CA LEU A 113 3.04 -14.65 -0.48
C LEU A 113 4.43 -14.21 -0.94
N ILE A 114 4.51 -13.07 -1.66
CA ILE A 114 5.77 -12.47 -2.13
C ILE A 114 6.62 -12.00 -0.95
N LEU A 115 6.01 -11.31 0.00
CA LEU A 115 6.67 -10.97 1.27
C LEU A 115 6.27 -12.03 2.28
N HIS A 116 7.20 -12.96 2.58
CA HIS A 116 7.00 -14.00 3.60
C HIS A 116 6.77 -13.37 4.98
N LEU A 117 5.55 -12.89 5.22
CA LEU A 117 5.12 -12.16 6.41
C LEU A 117 4.78 -13.18 7.50
N SER A 118 5.80 -13.86 8.01
CA SER A 118 5.63 -14.84 9.08
C SER A 118 5.41 -14.24 10.46
N ASP A 119 5.50 -12.92 10.70
CA ASP A 119 5.47 -12.43 12.09
C ASP A 119 4.79 -11.07 12.35
N VAL A 120 3.83 -11.17 13.28
CA VAL A 120 3.51 -10.25 14.40
C VAL A 120 2.89 -8.88 14.11
N TYR A 121 2.95 -8.29 12.91
CA TYR A 121 2.30 -6.98 12.70
C TYR A 121 0.95 -7.02 11.95
N TRP A 122 0.65 -8.07 11.17
CA TRP A 122 -0.56 -8.15 10.34
C TRP A 122 -1.05 -9.59 10.03
N SER A 123 -1.24 -10.46 11.04
CA SER A 123 -1.65 -11.85 10.81
C SER A 123 -3.14 -12.01 10.43
N GLU A 124 -3.47 -11.74 9.17
CA GLU A 124 -4.56 -12.33 8.39
C GLU A 124 -4.15 -12.26 6.90
N ASP A 125 -3.59 -13.35 6.33
CA ASP A 125 -2.95 -13.39 5.00
C ASP A 125 -3.80 -12.85 3.83
N GLY A 126 -5.12 -12.77 4.01
CA GLY A 126 -6.03 -12.19 3.03
C GLY A 126 -6.30 -10.69 3.15
N ARG A 127 -5.93 -10.02 4.26
CA ARG A 127 -6.18 -8.58 4.48
C ARG A 127 -5.00 -7.72 4.02
N THR A 128 -3.78 -8.23 4.08
CA THR A 128 -2.57 -7.50 3.67
C THR A 128 -2.52 -7.20 2.17
N SER A 129 -2.96 -8.12 1.32
CA SER A 129 -3.08 -7.87 -0.13
C SER A 129 -4.15 -6.81 -0.45
N VAL A 130 -5.26 -6.81 0.29
CA VAL A 130 -6.31 -5.80 0.15
C VAL A 130 -5.79 -4.40 0.53
N ASP A 131 -5.06 -4.27 1.63
CA ASP A 131 -4.47 -3.00 2.05
C ASP A 131 -3.45 -2.47 1.03
N ALA A 132 -2.62 -3.36 0.46
CA ALA A 132 -1.67 -3.00 -0.60
C ALA A 132 -2.38 -2.49 -1.86
N VAL A 133 -3.47 -3.13 -2.25
CA VAL A 133 -4.31 -2.72 -3.37
C VAL A 133 -4.97 -1.37 -3.13
N PHE A 134 -5.54 -1.13 -1.93
CA PHE A 134 -6.10 0.18 -1.58
C PHE A 134 -5.02 1.28 -1.61
N ALA A 135 -3.80 1.00 -1.17
CA ALA A 135 -2.69 1.93 -1.26
C ALA A 135 -2.34 2.25 -2.72
N ALA A 136 -2.24 1.24 -3.57
CA ALA A 136 -1.97 1.40 -4.99
C ALA A 136 -3.06 2.23 -5.69
N VAL A 137 -4.34 1.94 -5.42
CA VAL A 137 -5.48 2.70 -5.94
C VAL A 137 -5.45 4.15 -5.48
N ALA A 138 -5.18 4.41 -4.19
CA ALA A 138 -5.09 5.77 -3.67
C ALA A 138 -3.95 6.57 -4.34
N VAL A 139 -2.77 5.96 -4.49
CA VAL A 139 -1.62 6.57 -5.16
C VAL A 139 -1.92 6.86 -6.63
N ALA A 140 -2.43 5.88 -7.37
CA ALA A 140 -2.81 6.05 -8.76
C ALA A 140 -3.91 7.11 -8.93
N GLY A 141 -4.91 7.11 -8.05
CA GLY A 141 -5.97 8.12 -8.02
C GLY A 141 -5.44 9.53 -7.79
N LEU A 142 -4.50 9.72 -6.86
CA LEU A 142 -3.84 11.02 -6.64
C LEU A 142 -3.07 11.48 -7.88
N LEU A 143 -2.36 10.57 -8.54
CA LEU A 143 -1.65 10.87 -9.80
C LEU A 143 -2.64 11.27 -10.93
N ILE A 144 -3.78 10.58 -11.05
CA ILE A 144 -4.84 10.92 -12.02
C ILE A 144 -5.48 12.27 -11.70
N LEU A 145 -5.62 12.64 -10.42
CA LEU A 145 -6.06 13.98 -10.01
C LEU A 145 -5.00 15.06 -10.25
N GLY A 146 -3.76 14.67 -10.55
CA GLY A 146 -2.67 15.58 -10.90
C GLY A 146 -1.76 15.93 -9.73
N PHE A 147 -1.95 15.30 -8.58
CA PHE A 147 -0.99 15.37 -7.50
C PHE A 147 0.24 14.55 -7.92
N ASN A 148 1.32 15.24 -8.23
CA ASN A 148 2.60 14.63 -8.56
C ASN A 148 3.55 14.83 -7.37
N PRO A 149 4.12 13.77 -6.76
CA PRO A 149 5.08 13.93 -5.66
C PRO A 149 6.36 14.67 -6.06
N LEU A 150 6.63 14.82 -7.37
CA LEU A 150 7.76 15.58 -7.87
C LEU A 150 7.48 17.09 -8.00
N SER A 151 6.22 17.54 -7.89
CA SER A 151 5.89 18.97 -7.94
C SER A 151 6.55 19.75 -6.79
N PHE A 152 6.91 19.07 -5.70
CA PHE A 152 7.65 19.64 -4.57
C PHE A 152 9.08 20.06 -4.88
N PHE A 153 9.67 19.55 -5.96
CA PHE A 153 11.02 19.91 -6.37
C PHE A 153 11.06 21.10 -7.33
N ASP A 154 9.97 21.88 -7.41
CA ASP A 154 9.80 23.08 -8.24
C ASP A 154 10.53 22.96 -9.60
N VAL A 155 10.17 21.91 -10.34
CA VAL A 155 10.86 21.51 -11.57
C VAL A 155 10.85 22.64 -12.62
N GLY A 156 9.86 23.55 -12.54
CA GLY A 156 9.81 24.78 -13.31
C GLY A 156 10.99 25.69 -13.01
N ILE A 157 11.23 26.04 -11.74
CA ILE A 157 12.40 26.85 -11.32
C ILE A 157 13.71 26.17 -11.74
N TRP A 158 13.83 24.85 -11.57
CA TRP A 158 15.01 24.11 -12.00
C TRP A 158 15.29 24.20 -13.51
N ARG A 159 14.22 24.23 -14.31
CA ARG A 159 14.27 24.23 -15.77
C ARG A 159 14.42 25.65 -16.35
N ASP A 160 13.79 26.63 -15.73
CA ASP A 160 13.67 28.00 -16.23
C ASP A 160 14.77 28.93 -15.66
N ASP A 161 15.27 28.66 -14.44
CA ASP A 161 16.32 29.45 -13.80
C ASP A 161 17.61 28.62 -13.60
N HIS A 162 18.65 29.00 -14.33
CA HIS A 162 19.96 28.34 -14.28
C HIS A 162 20.88 28.90 -13.19
N SER A 163 20.40 29.84 -12.37
CA SER A 163 21.20 30.40 -11.28
C SER A 163 21.57 29.33 -10.25
N VAL A 164 22.81 29.42 -9.75
CA VAL A 164 23.33 28.49 -8.74
C VAL A 164 22.47 28.55 -7.46
N ALA A 165 21.96 29.73 -7.12
CA ALA A 165 21.10 29.94 -5.96
C ALA A 165 19.74 29.24 -6.09
N ALA A 166 19.07 29.33 -7.26
CA ALA A 166 17.80 28.65 -7.51
C ALA A 166 17.97 27.12 -7.42
N ARG A 167 19.02 26.58 -8.07
CA ARG A 167 19.34 25.14 -8.03
C ARG A 167 19.67 24.65 -6.62
N ALA A 168 20.47 25.41 -5.88
CA ALA A 168 20.79 25.10 -4.48
C ALA A 168 19.53 25.09 -3.60
N THR A 169 18.59 26.01 -3.84
CA THR A 169 17.32 26.09 -3.11
C THR A 169 16.44 24.88 -3.40
N VAL A 170 16.29 24.50 -4.67
CA VAL A 170 15.54 23.29 -5.07
C VAL A 170 16.13 22.04 -4.44
N ILE A 171 17.46 21.87 -4.50
CA ILE A 171 18.15 20.73 -3.89
C ILE A 171 17.95 20.73 -2.36
N ALA A 172 18.06 21.88 -1.71
CA ALA A 172 17.86 21.98 -0.27
C ALA A 172 16.42 21.60 0.14
N LEU A 173 15.41 22.11 -0.56
CA LEU A 173 14.01 21.74 -0.35
C LEU A 173 13.77 20.25 -0.60
N ALA A 174 14.43 19.68 -1.61
CA ALA A 174 14.34 18.28 -1.92
C ALA A 174 14.84 17.40 -0.78
N VAL A 175 16.05 17.71 -0.29
CA VAL A 175 16.68 17.03 0.84
C VAL A 175 15.83 17.16 2.10
N VAL A 176 15.31 18.35 2.40
CA VAL A 176 14.44 18.57 3.57
C VAL A 176 13.17 17.72 3.49
N THR A 177 12.53 17.66 2.32
CA THR A 177 11.31 16.88 2.11
C THR A 177 11.57 15.38 2.29
N LEU A 178 12.67 14.88 1.72
CA LEU A 178 13.10 13.48 1.89
C LEU A 178 13.42 13.17 3.36
N MET A 179 14.11 14.07 4.06
CA MET A 179 14.39 13.92 5.50
C MET A 179 13.11 13.86 6.33
N LEU A 180 12.12 14.72 6.05
CA LEU A 180 10.82 14.67 6.71
C LEU A 180 10.09 13.35 6.44
N ALA A 181 10.07 12.88 5.20
CA ALA A 181 9.47 11.60 4.83
C ALA A 181 10.14 10.44 5.60
N MET A 182 11.48 10.40 5.65
CA MET A 182 12.21 9.40 6.44
C MET A 182 11.87 9.45 7.93
N VAL A 183 11.75 10.65 8.51
CA VAL A 183 11.33 10.81 9.92
C VAL A 183 9.91 10.27 10.13
N VAL A 184 8.97 10.56 9.23
CA VAL A 184 7.58 10.07 9.31
C VAL A 184 7.52 8.54 9.19
N LEU A 185 8.32 7.95 8.30
CA LEU A 185 8.45 6.50 8.15
C LEU A 185 9.07 5.84 9.38
N ALA A 186 10.18 6.40 9.91
CA ALA A 186 10.81 5.92 11.14
C ALA A 186 9.85 5.96 12.35
N LYS A 187 8.89 6.89 12.32
CA LYS A 187 7.81 7.02 13.31
C LYS A 187 6.64 6.03 13.12
N GLY A 188 6.71 5.14 12.14
CA GLY A 188 5.71 4.11 11.86
C GLY A 188 4.44 4.63 11.19
N LYS A 189 4.48 5.82 10.56
CA LYS A 189 3.31 6.46 9.95
C LYS A 189 3.35 6.35 8.43
N VAL A 190 3.40 5.12 7.92
CA VAL A 190 3.55 4.85 6.48
C VAL A 190 2.51 5.60 5.64
N TRP A 191 1.24 5.56 6.02
CA TRP A 191 0.17 6.28 5.32
C TRP A 191 0.31 7.81 5.35
N THR A 192 0.70 8.39 6.49
CA THR A 192 0.94 9.84 6.57
C THR A 192 2.17 10.24 5.77
N GLY A 193 3.18 9.38 5.71
CA GLY A 193 4.36 9.57 4.85
C GLY A 193 3.97 9.52 3.38
N LEU A 194 3.27 8.47 2.97
CA LEU A 194 2.83 8.25 1.59
C LEU A 194 1.95 9.40 1.10
N VAL A 195 0.88 9.74 1.83
CA VAL A 195 0.00 10.88 1.47
C VAL A 195 0.74 12.21 1.60
N GLY A 196 1.64 12.33 2.58
CA GLY A 196 2.47 13.52 2.76
C GLY A 196 3.43 13.77 1.60
N MET A 197 3.85 12.73 0.88
CA MET A 197 4.62 12.88 -0.36
C MET A 197 3.82 13.51 -1.50
N PHE A 198 2.48 13.59 -1.40
CA PHE A 198 1.60 14.32 -2.32
C PHE A 198 1.12 15.66 -1.74
N ILE A 199 1.31 15.88 -0.43
CA ILE A 199 0.81 17.03 0.32
C ILE A 199 1.83 17.36 1.44
N THR A 200 2.86 18.17 1.15
CA THR A 200 3.97 18.43 2.09
C THR A 200 3.56 18.86 3.50
N PRO A 201 2.51 19.70 3.70
CA PRO A 201 2.08 20.06 5.05
C PRO A 201 1.80 18.84 5.95
N LEU A 202 1.34 17.73 5.39
CA LEU A 202 1.12 16.48 6.13
C LEU A 202 2.43 15.84 6.62
N LEU A 203 3.56 16.02 5.90
CA LEU A 203 4.87 15.54 6.36
C LEU A 203 5.33 16.31 7.60
N PHE A 204 5.15 17.63 7.64
CA PHE A 204 5.45 18.44 8.83
C PHE A 204 4.59 18.01 10.02
N VAL A 205 3.28 17.86 9.82
CA VAL A 205 2.37 17.37 10.87
C VAL A 205 2.74 15.96 11.32
N GLY A 206 3.08 15.07 10.39
CA GLY A 206 3.54 13.71 10.64
C GLY A 206 4.84 13.67 11.46
N ALA A 207 5.79 14.55 11.12
CA ALA A 207 7.09 14.66 11.75
C ALA A 207 6.99 15.30 13.14
N LEU A 208 6.14 16.30 13.36
CA LEU A 208 5.94 16.93 14.67
C LEU A 208 5.16 16.03 15.64
N ARG A 209 4.16 15.29 15.15
CA ARG A 209 3.35 14.41 16.00
C ARG A 209 4.17 13.25 16.60
N LEU A 210 3.78 12.81 17.79
CA LEU A 210 4.32 11.61 18.46
C LEU A 210 4.35 10.40 17.52
N SER A 211 5.42 9.58 17.61
CA SER A 211 5.54 8.32 16.88
C SER A 211 4.52 7.27 17.34
N ARG A 212 4.24 6.29 16.49
CA ARG A 212 3.50 5.08 16.88
C ARG A 212 4.30 4.31 17.96
N PRO A 213 3.62 3.65 18.93
CA PRO A 213 4.29 2.98 20.04
C PRO A 213 5.14 1.75 19.64
N HIS A 214 4.78 1.07 18.55
CA HIS A 214 5.51 -0.08 17.99
C HIS A 214 6.66 0.32 17.02
N ALA A 215 6.81 1.62 16.69
CA ALA A 215 7.75 2.05 15.67
C ALA A 215 9.22 2.02 16.15
N PRO A 216 10.20 1.87 15.22
CA PRO A 216 11.63 1.95 15.55
C PRO A 216 12.01 3.24 16.30
N TRP A 217 11.38 4.37 15.96
CA TRP A 217 11.58 5.64 16.66
C TRP A 217 11.18 5.58 18.14
N ALA A 218 10.07 4.90 18.47
CA ALA A 218 9.62 4.74 19.85
C ALA A 218 10.60 3.86 20.65
N ARG A 219 11.12 2.79 20.02
CA ARG A 219 12.15 1.92 20.60
C ARG A 219 13.44 2.67 20.95
N TRP A 220 13.89 3.58 20.09
CA TRP A 220 15.10 4.36 20.35
C TRP A 220 14.86 5.52 21.34
N ARG A 221 13.73 6.22 21.22
CA ARG A 221 13.52 7.50 21.92
C ARG A 221 12.69 7.42 23.20
N TYR A 222 11.77 6.45 23.29
CA TYR A 222 10.76 6.38 24.35
C TYR A 222 11.03 5.30 25.40
N THR A 223 11.90 4.32 25.13
CA THR A 223 12.29 3.29 26.11
C THR A 223 12.79 3.91 27.41
N ASN A 224 13.60 4.97 27.34
CA ASN A 224 14.11 5.68 28.52
C ASN A 224 13.16 6.79 29.03
N ARG A 225 11.91 6.86 28.51
CA ARG A 225 10.94 7.93 28.82
C ARG A 225 9.53 7.36 28.97
N PRO A 226 9.20 6.70 30.10
CA PRO A 226 7.95 5.97 30.29
C PRO A 226 6.70 6.85 30.13
N ARG A 227 6.75 8.10 30.63
CA ARG A 227 5.64 9.06 30.48
C ARG A 227 5.30 9.37 29.00
N LYS A 228 6.30 9.40 28.10
CA LYS A 228 6.07 9.65 26.67
C LYS A 228 5.56 8.40 25.96
N MET A 229 6.02 7.21 26.36
CA MET A 229 5.50 5.94 25.84
C MET A 229 4.03 5.76 26.22
N HIS A 230 3.68 6.02 27.48
CA HIS A 230 2.29 5.90 27.96
C HIS A 230 1.33 6.82 27.18
N ARG A 231 1.68 8.11 27.03
CA ARG A 231 0.88 9.04 26.20
C ARG A 231 0.75 8.58 24.74
N ALA A 232 1.78 7.95 24.18
CA ALA A 232 1.71 7.42 22.82
C ALA A 232 0.74 6.23 22.72
N LEU A 233 0.72 5.35 23.73
CA LEU A 233 -0.21 4.21 23.82
C LEU A 233 -1.66 4.69 23.99
N GLU A 234 -1.93 5.57 24.96
CA GLU A 234 -3.27 6.12 25.20
C GLU A 234 -3.85 6.80 23.95
N ARG A 235 -3.03 7.61 23.28
CA ARG A 235 -3.42 8.28 22.04
C ARG A 235 -3.70 7.29 20.92
N GLU A 236 -2.85 6.27 20.75
CA GLU A 236 -3.06 5.26 19.71
C GLU A 236 -4.38 4.51 19.94
N ARG A 237 -4.69 4.17 21.19
CA ARG A 237 -5.98 3.57 21.58
C ARG A 237 -7.14 4.49 21.23
N TRP A 238 -7.07 5.77 21.61
CA TRP A 238 -8.15 6.73 21.32
C TRP A 238 -8.41 6.91 19.81
N LEU A 239 -7.33 7.01 19.00
CA LEU A 239 -7.47 7.17 17.56
C LEU A 239 -7.94 5.91 16.83
N ARG A 240 -7.57 4.71 17.32
CA ARG A 240 -7.95 3.44 16.68
C ARG A 240 -9.31 2.92 17.12
N ARG A 241 -9.77 3.25 18.32
CA ARG A 241 -11.05 2.80 18.87
C ARG A 241 -12.25 2.96 17.91
N PRO A 242 -12.50 4.12 17.27
CA PRO A 242 -13.64 4.25 16.36
C PRO A 242 -13.50 3.38 15.10
N VAL A 243 -12.26 3.17 14.62
CA VAL A 243 -11.98 2.33 13.46
C VAL A 243 -12.20 0.85 13.78
N VAL A 244 -11.76 0.41 14.96
CA VAL A 244 -11.98 -0.97 15.45
C VAL A 244 -13.47 -1.23 15.67
N GLN A 245 -14.19 -0.26 16.26
CA GLN A 245 -15.65 -0.34 16.42
C GLN A 245 -16.36 -0.47 15.07
N ALA A 246 -16.02 0.36 14.10
CA ALA A 246 -16.61 0.30 12.75
C ALA A 246 -16.30 -1.03 12.05
N LYS A 247 -15.06 -1.53 12.19
CA LYS A 247 -14.62 -2.82 11.63
C LYS A 247 -15.42 -3.98 12.23
N LEU A 248 -15.56 -4.04 13.55
CA LEU A 248 -16.31 -5.10 14.24
C LEU A 248 -17.80 -5.03 13.90
N TRP A 249 -18.38 -3.83 13.88
CA TRP A 249 -19.77 -3.64 13.47
C TRP A 249 -20.03 -4.12 12.03
N LEU A 250 -19.11 -3.81 11.10
CA LEU A 250 -19.21 -4.26 9.71
C LEU A 250 -19.12 -5.79 9.61
N GLN A 251 -18.21 -6.42 10.38
CA GLN A 251 -18.10 -7.87 10.44
C GLN A 251 -19.39 -8.52 10.94
N ASP A 252 -19.98 -7.99 12.01
CA ASP A 252 -21.23 -8.47 12.59
C ASP A 252 -22.44 -8.25 11.67
N ALA A 253 -22.49 -7.11 10.97
CA ALA A 253 -23.49 -6.84 9.94
C ALA A 253 -23.41 -7.83 8.77
N ILE A 254 -22.21 -8.15 8.30
CA ILE A 254 -21.98 -9.15 7.25
C ILE A 254 -22.33 -10.57 7.74
N ALA A 255 -22.12 -10.85 9.02
CA ALA A 255 -22.50 -12.11 9.66
C ALA A 255 -24.01 -12.23 9.94
N GLY A 256 -24.81 -11.21 9.60
CA GLY A 256 -26.26 -11.24 9.71
C GLY A 256 -26.81 -10.88 11.10
N MET A 257 -25.98 -10.36 12.01
CA MET A 257 -26.39 -9.89 13.33
C MET A 257 -25.83 -8.48 13.60
N PRO A 258 -26.37 -7.43 12.95
CA PRO A 258 -25.89 -6.07 13.16
C PRO A 258 -26.12 -5.64 14.62
N ARG A 259 -25.05 -5.64 15.42
CA ARG A 259 -25.04 -5.12 16.79
C ARG A 259 -23.86 -4.18 16.94
N PHE A 260 -24.00 -3.18 17.80
CA PHE A 260 -22.84 -2.43 18.22
C PHE A 260 -21.91 -3.34 19.03
N PRO A 261 -20.59 -3.33 18.74
CA PRO A 261 -19.64 -4.18 19.43
C PRO A 261 -19.54 -3.78 20.90
N ASP A 262 -19.44 -4.79 21.77
CA ASP A 262 -19.20 -4.62 23.19
C ASP A 262 -17.83 -3.98 23.42
N ASP A 263 -17.77 -2.99 24.33
CA ASP A 263 -16.54 -2.25 24.64
C ASP A 263 -15.42 -3.18 25.11
N GLY A 264 -15.75 -4.28 25.81
CA GLY A 264 -14.76 -5.28 26.22
C GLY A 264 -14.05 -5.95 25.04
N LYS A 265 -14.77 -6.28 23.96
CA LYS A 265 -14.19 -6.87 22.74
C LYS A 265 -13.37 -5.85 21.96
N VAL A 266 -13.78 -4.58 21.98
CA VAL A 266 -13.04 -3.48 21.35
C VAL A 266 -11.71 -3.28 22.07
N ASP A 267 -11.71 -3.27 23.40
CA ASP A 267 -10.50 -3.09 24.20
C ASP A 267 -9.55 -4.29 24.09
N GLU A 268 -10.06 -5.53 24.07
CA GLU A 268 -9.26 -6.74 23.84
C GLU A 268 -8.56 -6.71 22.46
N GLN A 269 -9.29 -6.30 21.42
CA GLN A 269 -8.72 -6.14 20.08
C GLN A 269 -7.68 -5.01 20.04
N LEU A 270 -7.92 -3.89 20.73
CA LEU A 270 -6.96 -2.79 20.84
C LEU A 270 -5.70 -3.22 21.57
N ASP A 271 -5.80 -4.04 22.61
CA ASP A 271 -4.65 -4.55 23.37
C ASP A 271 -3.80 -5.52 22.56
N ARG A 272 -4.44 -6.34 21.73
CA ARG A 272 -3.74 -7.22 20.79
C ARG A 272 -3.00 -6.43 19.71
N GLU A 273 -3.62 -5.39 19.16
CA GLU A 273 -3.05 -4.58 18.08
C GLU A 273 -2.02 -3.53 18.56
N ILE A 274 -2.16 -3.01 19.79
CA ILE A 274 -1.37 -1.88 20.29
C ILE A 274 -0.46 -2.33 21.42
N HIS A 275 0.75 -2.75 21.05
CA HIS A 275 1.83 -3.03 21.98
C HIS A 275 3.01 -2.06 21.78
N ALA A 276 3.74 -1.82 22.87
CA ALA A 276 4.99 -1.05 22.80
C ALA A 276 6.07 -1.86 22.06
N ALA A 277 6.93 -1.17 21.33
CA ALA A 277 8.08 -1.83 20.69
C ALA A 277 8.94 -2.53 21.77
N PRO A 278 9.31 -3.80 21.58
CA PRO A 278 10.16 -4.50 22.53
C PRO A 278 11.50 -3.78 22.68
N ALA A 279 12.04 -3.79 23.91
CA ALA A 279 13.36 -3.22 24.18
C ALA A 279 14.41 -3.93 23.30
N PRO A 280 15.45 -3.22 22.83
CA PRO A 280 16.53 -3.86 22.10
C PRO A 280 17.11 -4.98 22.97
N GLN A 281 17.17 -6.20 22.42
CA GLN A 281 17.84 -7.32 23.08
C GLN A 281 19.28 -6.89 23.34
N LYS A 282 19.70 -6.89 24.62
CA LYS A 282 21.12 -6.82 24.93
C LYS A 282 21.75 -8.07 24.33
N VAL A 283 22.50 -7.91 23.24
CA VAL A 283 23.42 -8.95 22.79
C VAL A 283 24.33 -9.19 23.99
N ALA A 284 24.15 -10.32 24.66
CA ALA A 284 25.05 -10.74 25.72
C ALA A 284 26.45 -10.73 25.09
N ALA A 285 27.34 -9.90 25.63
CA ALA A 285 28.73 -9.92 25.22
C ALA A 285 29.20 -11.36 25.35
N VAL A 286 29.56 -11.98 24.22
CA VAL A 286 30.19 -13.29 24.20
C VAL A 286 31.43 -13.15 25.06
N GLU A 287 31.36 -13.74 26.25
CA GLU A 287 32.46 -13.90 27.17
C GLU A 287 33.58 -14.61 26.39
N LYS A 288 34.62 -13.85 26.02
CA LYS A 288 35.87 -14.45 25.54
C LYS A 288 36.47 -15.20 26.72
N ALA A 289 36.21 -16.51 26.79
CA ALA A 289 36.99 -17.41 27.61
C ALA A 289 38.45 -17.39 27.10
N PRO A 290 39.45 -17.21 27.99
CA PRO A 290 40.85 -17.34 27.60
C PRO A 290 41.18 -18.84 27.48
N VAL A 291 41.72 -19.24 26.33
CA VAL A 291 42.54 -20.45 26.19
C VAL A 291 43.83 -20.03 25.50
#